data_AF-A0A2D5MW38-F1
#
_entry.id   AF-A0A2D5MW38-F1
#
_cell.length_a   1.000
_cell.length_b   1.000
_cell.length_c   1.000
_cell.angle_alpha   90.00
_cell.angle_beta   90.00
_cell.angle_gamma   90.00
#
_symmetry.space_group_name_H-M   'P 1'
#
loop_
_entity.id
_entity.type
_entity.pdbx_description
1 polymer ?
#
loop_
_entity_poly.entity_id
_entity_poly.type
_entity_poly.pdbx_seq_one_letter_code
_entity_poly.pdbx_strand_id
1 'polypeptide(L)'
;EVFKCPADMSVVKIGRKTIPRVRSISMSQSFGPNQRQGGNAGYWLPWQSYRTYTKEGDMGNPGPSNLFVFVDEHPNSINDAAFAVKCDSRGAGARMIDYPASYHNGAAGFAFADGHAEIKKWQDPRTIKPVDFNGGGVPGGLNVNHPNSLDIAWMQERASAPLR
;
A
#
# COMPACT_ATOMS: atom_id res chain seq x y z
N GLU A 1 8.71 14.41 11.90
CA GLU A 1 8.51 13.00 11.51
C GLU A 1 7.80 12.98 10.16
N VAL A 2 8.31 12.25 9.16
CA VAL A 2 7.76 12.26 7.78
C VAL A 2 7.07 10.93 7.42
N PHE A 3 7.50 9.82 8.00
CA PHE A 3 7.00 8.46 7.68
C PHE A 3 5.98 7.92 8.68
N LYS A 4 5.40 8.80 9.51
CA LYS A 4 4.51 8.44 10.60
C LYS A 4 3.31 9.37 10.61
N CYS A 5 2.13 8.78 10.49
CA CYS A 5 0.86 9.45 10.70
C CYS A 5 0.66 9.68 12.21
N PRO A 6 0.33 10.91 12.65
CA PRO A 6 0.03 11.19 14.06
C PRO A 6 -1.15 10.40 14.63
N ALA A 7 -2.06 9.92 13.78
CA ALA A 7 -3.20 9.10 14.21
C ALA A 7 -2.83 7.62 14.39
N ASP A 8 -1.66 7.16 13.91
CA ASP A 8 -1.17 5.82 14.22
C ASP A 8 -0.54 5.78 15.61
N MET A 9 -1.32 5.38 16.60
CA MET A 9 -0.87 5.22 18.00
C MET A 9 -0.16 3.89 18.25
N SER A 10 0.22 3.14 17.21
CA SER A 10 0.81 1.83 17.40
C SER A 10 2.12 1.84 18.14
N VAL A 11 2.27 0.81 18.97
CA VAL A 11 3.43 0.55 19.80
C VAL A 11 4.01 -0.83 19.52
N VAL A 12 5.27 -1.03 19.91
CA VAL A 12 5.94 -2.32 19.97
C VAL A 12 6.49 -2.56 21.37
N LYS A 13 6.48 -3.82 21.80
CA LYS A 13 7.07 -4.23 23.08
C LYS A 13 8.49 -4.73 22.84
N ILE A 14 9.48 -4.02 23.36
CA ILE A 14 10.89 -4.41 23.34
C ILE A 14 11.32 -4.70 24.78
N GLY A 15 11.46 -5.99 25.10
CA GLY A 15 11.66 -6.46 26.47
C GLY A 15 10.49 -6.06 27.38
N ARG A 16 10.76 -5.23 28.39
CA ARG A 16 9.75 -4.71 29.33
C ARG A 16 9.21 -3.33 28.95
N LYS A 17 9.71 -2.71 27.88
CA LYS A 17 9.29 -1.37 27.46
C LYS A 17 8.31 -1.46 26.31
N THR A 18 7.28 -0.62 26.37
CA THR A 18 6.38 -0.35 25.26
C THR A 18 6.81 0.98 24.64
N ILE A 19 7.15 0.99 23.36
CA ILE A 19 7.60 2.20 22.66
C ILE A 19 6.76 2.42 21.40
N PRO A 20 6.51 3.69 21.00
CA PRO A 20 5.83 3.98 19.74
C PRO A 20 6.58 3.43 18.53
N ARG A 21 5.84 2.95 17.52
CA ARG A 21 6.44 2.62 16.22
C ARG A 21 6.83 3.90 15.50
N VAL A 22 8.01 3.87 14.88
CA VAL A 22 8.61 4.99 14.17
C VAL A 22 8.07 5.21 12.74
N ARG A 23 7.23 4.30 12.23
CA ARG A 23 6.60 4.42 10.91
C ARG A 23 5.17 3.90 10.89
N SER A 24 4.37 4.46 9.99
CA SER A 24 3.04 3.98 9.58
C SER A 24 2.77 4.15 8.08
N ILE A 25 3.73 4.73 7.36
CA ILE A 25 3.65 5.01 5.93
C ILE A 25 4.55 4.01 5.21
N SER A 26 4.04 3.43 4.13
CA SER A 26 4.76 2.49 3.27
C SER A 26 4.86 3.05 1.85
N MET A 27 5.96 2.70 1.17
CA MET A 27 6.15 3.05 -0.24
C MET A 27 5.53 1.98 -1.13
N SER A 28 4.96 2.33 -2.28
CA SER A 28 4.46 1.36 -3.25
C SER A 28 5.58 0.39 -3.69
N GLN A 29 5.26 -0.91 -3.78
CA GLN A 29 6.15 -1.92 -4.36
C GLN A 29 6.46 -1.70 -5.84
N SER A 30 5.80 -0.78 -6.52
CA SER A 30 6.15 -0.43 -7.90
C SER A 30 7.45 0.35 -8.04
N PHE A 31 8.03 0.88 -6.96
CA PHE A 31 9.28 1.64 -7.01
C PHE A 31 10.50 0.79 -6.67
N GLY A 32 11.57 1.01 -7.43
CA GLY A 32 12.86 0.35 -7.26
C GLY A 32 13.15 -0.71 -8.33
N PRO A 33 14.37 -1.27 -8.30
CA PRO A 33 14.77 -2.31 -9.24
C PRO A 33 13.96 -3.59 -9.00
N ASN A 34 13.43 -4.18 -10.07
CA ASN A 34 12.81 -5.51 -10.01
C ASN A 34 13.87 -6.62 -10.00
N GLN A 35 13.42 -7.87 -9.97
CA GLN A 35 14.30 -9.03 -9.88
C GLN A 35 15.30 -9.16 -11.04
N ARG A 36 14.94 -8.75 -12.28
CA ARG A 36 15.90 -8.73 -13.41
C ARG A 36 16.97 -7.65 -13.27
N GLN A 37 16.70 -6.64 -12.46
CA GLN A 37 17.59 -5.50 -12.19
C GLN A 37 18.33 -5.66 -10.86
N GLY A 38 18.22 -6.82 -10.19
CA GLY A 38 18.90 -7.10 -8.92
C GLY A 38 18.18 -6.56 -7.68
N GLY A 39 16.90 -6.21 -7.76
CA GLY A 39 16.08 -5.83 -6.60
C GLY A 39 14.85 -6.70 -6.40
N ASN A 40 13.92 -6.25 -5.55
CA ASN A 40 12.69 -7.00 -5.22
C ASN A 40 11.41 -6.19 -5.48
N ALA A 41 11.50 -5.07 -6.21
CA ALA A 41 10.33 -4.27 -6.55
C ALA A 41 9.35 -5.09 -7.41
N GLY A 42 8.07 -4.92 -7.11
CA GLY A 42 6.97 -5.47 -7.86
C GLY A 42 6.76 -6.98 -7.71
N TYR A 43 7.24 -7.59 -6.62
CA TYR A 43 7.02 -9.02 -6.34
C TYR A 43 5.52 -9.38 -6.33
N TRP A 44 4.70 -8.61 -5.61
CA TRP A 44 3.24 -8.79 -5.60
C TRP A 44 2.48 -7.96 -6.65
N LEU A 45 3.17 -7.07 -7.39
CA LEU A 45 2.65 -6.24 -8.49
C LEU A 45 2.59 -6.96 -9.85
N PRO A 46 2.97 -8.24 -9.90
CA PRO A 46 3.78 -8.89 -10.94
C PRO A 46 4.61 -8.00 -11.88
N TRP A 47 5.86 -7.74 -11.50
CA TRP A 47 6.84 -6.98 -12.30
C TRP A 47 7.07 -7.51 -13.74
N GLN A 48 6.70 -8.76 -14.03
CA GLN A 48 6.84 -9.36 -15.38
C GLN A 48 5.79 -8.84 -16.37
N SER A 49 4.68 -8.29 -15.87
CA SER A 49 3.57 -7.78 -16.69
C SER A 49 3.25 -6.32 -16.37
N TYR A 50 3.80 -5.77 -15.29
CA TYR A 50 3.60 -4.41 -14.83
C TYR A 50 4.92 -3.67 -14.63
N ARG A 51 4.89 -2.35 -14.78
CA ARG A 51 6.06 -1.48 -14.64
C ARG A 51 6.56 -1.43 -13.20
N THR A 52 7.88 -1.45 -13.07
CA THR A 52 8.58 -0.94 -11.90
C THR A 52 9.33 0.33 -12.29
N TYR A 53 9.34 1.32 -11.41
CA TYR A 53 9.87 2.66 -11.65
C TYR A 53 11.17 2.84 -10.88
N THR A 54 12.28 3.01 -11.61
CA THR A 54 13.63 3.14 -11.02
C THR A 54 14.15 4.57 -11.03
N LYS A 55 13.61 5.41 -11.92
CA LYS A 55 13.91 6.82 -12.06
C LYS A 55 12.64 7.59 -12.42
N GLU A 56 12.64 8.90 -12.19
CA GLU A 56 11.53 9.80 -12.50
C GLU A 56 11.08 9.70 -13.96
N GLY A 57 12.02 9.57 -14.90
CA GLY A 57 11.70 9.41 -16.33
C GLY A 57 10.91 8.13 -16.66
N ASP A 58 10.82 7.16 -15.75
CA ASP A 58 10.00 5.96 -15.93
C ASP A 58 8.51 6.23 -15.63
N MET A 59 8.20 7.29 -14.88
CA MET A 59 6.88 7.62 -14.32
C MET A 59 5.93 8.28 -15.34
N GLY A 60 6.14 8.04 -16.64
CA GLY A 60 5.28 8.55 -17.70
C GLY A 60 3.97 7.76 -17.88
N ASN A 61 3.86 6.57 -17.26
CA ASN A 61 2.65 5.75 -17.34
C ASN A 61 2.49 4.82 -16.11
N PRO A 62 1.42 4.95 -15.28
CA PRO A 62 0.51 6.08 -15.31
C PRO A 62 1.28 7.38 -15.04
N GLY A 63 0.76 8.51 -15.51
CA GLY A 63 1.44 9.79 -15.31
C GLY A 63 1.64 10.09 -13.81
N PRO A 64 2.58 10.98 -13.44
CA PRO A 64 2.97 11.16 -12.03
C PRO A 64 1.82 11.53 -11.09
N SER A 65 0.82 12.28 -11.57
CA SER A 65 -0.39 12.64 -10.83
C SER A 65 -1.36 11.47 -10.59
N ASN A 66 -1.14 10.34 -11.23
CA ASN A 66 -1.93 9.12 -11.06
C ASN A 66 -1.04 7.96 -10.60
N LEU A 67 0.17 8.22 -10.12
CA LEU A 67 1.08 7.19 -9.61
C LEU A 67 1.34 7.46 -8.12
N PHE A 68 0.75 6.67 -7.23
CA PHE A 68 0.99 6.86 -5.80
C PHE A 68 2.37 6.31 -5.40
N VAL A 69 3.10 7.08 -4.60
CA VAL A 69 4.41 6.72 -4.06
C VAL A 69 4.28 6.22 -2.63
N PHE A 70 3.55 6.94 -1.79
CA PHE A 70 3.38 6.61 -0.37
C PHE A 70 1.91 6.46 0.01
N VAL A 71 1.65 5.61 1.00
CA VAL A 71 0.33 5.36 1.55
C VAL A 71 0.40 5.17 3.06
N ASP A 72 -0.60 5.67 3.79
CA ASP A 72 -0.83 5.27 5.18
C ASP A 72 -1.22 3.79 5.20
N GLU A 73 -0.38 2.93 5.74
CA GLU A 73 -0.67 1.51 5.83
C GLU A 73 -1.38 1.17 7.16
N HIS A 74 -2.27 0.19 7.11
CA HIS A 74 -2.92 -0.33 8.30
C HIS A 74 -1.87 -0.88 9.28
N PRO A 75 -1.92 -0.54 10.58
CA PRO A 75 -0.89 -0.93 11.51
C PRO A 75 -0.63 -2.42 11.61
N ASN A 76 -1.70 -3.21 11.54
CA ASN A 76 -1.64 -4.67 11.60
C ASN A 76 -1.32 -5.33 10.24
N SER A 77 -1.19 -4.54 9.17
CA SER A 77 -0.78 -4.99 7.84
C SER A 77 0.71 -4.88 7.62
N ILE A 78 1.36 -3.86 8.22
CA ILE A 78 2.78 -3.57 8.05
C ILE A 78 3.61 -4.82 8.39
N ASN A 79 4.04 -5.52 7.35
CA ASN A 79 4.80 -6.76 7.38
C ASN A 79 6.23 -6.52 6.89
N ASP A 80 6.38 -5.64 5.91
CA ASP A 80 7.61 -5.12 5.35
C ASP A 80 7.47 -3.58 5.11
N ALA A 81 8.45 -2.97 4.45
CA ALA A 81 8.45 -1.53 4.18
C ALA A 81 7.83 -1.15 2.82
N ALA A 82 7.12 -2.07 2.17
CA ALA A 82 6.65 -1.87 0.80
C ALA A 82 5.20 -2.35 0.59
N PHE A 83 4.31 -1.43 0.23
CA PHE A 83 2.89 -1.68 0.04
C PHE A 83 2.60 -2.39 -1.30
N ALA A 84 2.04 -3.60 -1.24
CA ALA A 84 1.72 -4.43 -2.37
C ALA A 84 0.32 -4.17 -2.94
N VAL A 85 0.26 -3.90 -4.25
CA VAL A 85 -0.99 -3.87 -5.01
C VAL A 85 -0.91 -4.91 -6.13
N LYS A 86 -1.75 -5.94 -6.08
CA LYS A 86 -1.78 -7.01 -7.07
C LYS A 86 -2.57 -6.60 -8.32
N CYS A 87 -1.90 -6.07 -9.34
CA CYS A 87 -2.57 -5.49 -10.51
C CYS A 87 -3.06 -6.51 -11.56
N ASP A 88 -2.48 -7.70 -11.64
CA ASP A 88 -2.89 -8.77 -12.58
C ASP A 88 -4.20 -9.47 -12.18
N SER A 89 -4.68 -9.26 -10.96
CA SER A 89 -5.90 -9.90 -10.44
C SER A 89 -6.99 -8.85 -10.24
N ARG A 90 -7.91 -8.72 -11.21
CA ARG A 90 -8.93 -7.66 -11.24
C ARG A 90 -10.35 -8.24 -11.21
N GLY A 91 -11.35 -7.38 -11.00
CA GLY A 91 -12.77 -7.77 -10.97
C GLY A 91 -13.03 -8.88 -9.97
N ALA A 92 -13.67 -9.97 -10.40
CA ALA A 92 -13.98 -11.11 -9.55
C ALA A 92 -12.74 -11.81 -8.96
N GLY A 93 -11.55 -11.60 -9.54
CA GLY A 93 -10.30 -12.14 -9.02
C GLY A 93 -9.60 -11.25 -7.99
N ALA A 94 -10.03 -9.99 -7.81
CA ALA A 94 -9.29 -8.99 -7.02
C ALA A 94 -8.93 -9.47 -5.60
N ARG A 95 -7.73 -9.08 -5.14
CA ARG A 95 -7.18 -9.49 -3.84
C ARG A 95 -6.55 -8.31 -3.11
N MET A 96 -6.79 -8.25 -1.79
CA MET A 96 -6.10 -7.32 -0.90
C MET A 96 -4.83 -8.02 -0.39
N ILE A 97 -3.65 -7.52 -0.79
CA ILE A 97 -2.37 -8.07 -0.30
C ILE A 97 -2.04 -7.43 1.04
N ASP A 98 -1.82 -6.12 1.02
CA ASP A 98 -1.65 -5.28 2.20
C ASP A 98 -2.86 -4.35 2.34
N TYR A 99 -3.23 -4.03 3.59
CA TYR A 99 -4.36 -3.16 3.86
C TYR A 99 -3.91 -1.71 4.04
N PRO A 100 -4.53 -0.76 3.33
CA PRO A 100 -4.31 0.64 3.62
C PRO A 100 -5.00 1.00 4.95
N ALA A 101 -4.60 2.11 5.56
CA ALA A 101 -5.20 2.62 6.77
C ALA A 101 -6.72 2.81 6.62
N SER A 102 -7.45 2.58 7.70
CA SER A 102 -8.90 2.79 7.80
C SER A 102 -9.26 3.72 8.96
N TYR A 103 -8.29 4.08 9.79
CA TYR A 103 -8.47 4.84 11.03
C TYR A 103 -8.73 6.34 10.83
N HIS A 104 -8.72 6.83 9.58
CA HIS A 104 -9.20 8.17 9.22
C HIS A 104 -10.68 8.16 8.79
N ASN A 105 -11.57 7.63 9.63
CA ASN A 105 -13.00 7.50 9.32
C ASN A 105 -13.28 6.69 8.03
N GLY A 106 -12.63 5.52 7.92
CA GLY A 106 -12.70 4.67 6.74
C GLY A 106 -11.94 5.24 5.55
N ALA A 107 -10.80 5.88 5.78
CA ALA A 107 -9.94 6.45 4.73
C ALA A 107 -8.44 6.28 5.04
N ALA A 108 -7.61 6.49 4.02
CA ALA A 108 -6.15 6.62 4.12
C ALA A 108 -5.65 7.81 3.28
N GLY A 109 -4.50 8.37 3.67
CA GLY A 109 -3.74 9.30 2.85
C GLY A 109 -2.88 8.57 1.81
N PHE A 110 -2.79 9.16 0.62
CA PHE A 110 -1.89 8.78 -0.47
C PHE A 110 -1.11 10.01 -0.92
N ALA A 111 0.19 9.85 -1.17
CA ALA A 111 1.03 10.86 -1.81
C ALA A 111 1.47 10.37 -3.20
N PHE A 112 1.43 11.26 -4.19
CA PHE A 112 1.63 10.94 -5.60
C PHE A 112 2.96 11.46 -6.12
N ALA A 113 3.39 10.93 -7.27
CA ALA A 113 4.72 11.16 -7.83
C ALA A 113 4.94 12.59 -8.35
N ASP A 114 3.89 13.38 -8.56
CA ASP A 114 3.98 14.82 -8.84
C ASP A 114 4.05 15.70 -7.57
N GLY A 115 3.99 15.09 -6.38
CA GLY A 115 4.10 15.76 -5.09
C GLY A 115 2.77 16.15 -4.43
N HIS A 116 1.61 15.90 -5.05
CA HIS A 116 0.33 16.12 -4.39
C HIS A 116 -0.05 14.97 -3.44
N ALA A 117 -1.09 15.18 -2.63
CA ALA A 117 -1.67 14.17 -1.76
C ALA A 117 -3.19 14.13 -1.85
N GLU A 118 -3.77 12.95 -1.66
CA GLU A 118 -5.21 12.72 -1.60
C GLU A 118 -5.59 11.95 -0.34
N ILE A 119 -6.80 12.18 0.17
CA ILE A 119 -7.43 11.32 1.17
C ILE A 119 -8.46 10.45 0.44
N LYS A 120 -8.21 9.13 0.36
CA LYS A 120 -9.14 8.18 -0.27
C LYS A 120 -10.05 7.57 0.79
N LYS A 121 -11.34 7.91 0.73
CA LYS A 121 -12.38 7.25 1.52
C LYS A 121 -12.78 5.92 0.88
N TRP A 122 -12.81 4.86 1.68
CA TRP A 122 -13.12 3.50 1.25
C TRP A 122 -14.62 3.32 1.01
N GLN A 123 -14.94 2.66 -0.08
CA GLN A 123 -16.32 2.36 -0.48
C GLN A 123 -16.70 0.92 -0.16
N ASP A 124 -15.71 0.03 -0.15
CA ASP A 124 -15.89 -1.37 0.17
C ASP A 124 -15.70 -1.58 1.68
N PRO A 125 -16.75 -1.99 2.43
CA PRO A 125 -16.64 -2.19 3.87
C PRO A 125 -15.57 -3.21 4.25
N ARG A 126 -15.23 -4.12 3.34
CA ARG A 126 -14.20 -5.14 3.58
C ARG A 126 -12.79 -4.54 3.63
N THR A 127 -12.56 -3.36 3.02
CA THR A 127 -11.31 -2.57 3.15
C THR A 127 -11.16 -1.97 4.55
N ILE A 128 -12.27 -1.72 5.24
CA ILE A 128 -12.31 -1.08 6.56
C ILE A 128 -12.08 -2.15 7.63
N LYS A 129 -10.86 -2.22 8.15
CA LYS A 129 -10.48 -3.13 9.24
C LYS A 129 -10.35 -2.40 10.57
N PRO A 130 -10.70 -3.04 11.70
CA PRO A 130 -10.41 -2.48 13.01
C PRO A 130 -8.90 -2.58 13.29
N VAL A 131 -8.39 -1.59 14.01
CA VAL A 131 -6.97 -1.46 14.32
C VAL A 131 -6.70 -1.97 15.74
N ASP A 132 -5.64 -2.77 15.90
CA ASP A 132 -5.01 -3.02 17.19
C ASP A 132 -3.65 -2.31 17.26
N PHE A 133 -3.58 -1.25 18.07
CA PHE A 133 -2.36 -0.47 18.23
C PHE A 133 -1.29 -1.19 19.06
N ASN A 134 -1.59 -2.30 19.73
CA ASN A 134 -0.62 -3.06 20.53
C ASN A 134 0.17 -4.11 19.72
N GLY A 135 -0.08 -4.18 18.42
CA GLY A 135 0.49 -5.18 17.52
C GLY A 135 -0.51 -6.30 17.22
N GLY A 136 -0.10 -7.24 16.35
CA GLY A 136 -0.98 -8.30 15.84
C GLY A 136 -1.24 -8.15 14.34
N GLY A 137 -1.90 -9.15 13.76
CA GLY A 137 -2.22 -9.20 12.33
C GLY A 137 -3.59 -8.61 11.99
N VAL A 138 -3.80 -8.26 10.73
CA VAL A 138 -5.12 -7.80 10.25
C VAL A 138 -6.18 -8.87 10.49
N PRO A 139 -7.37 -8.52 11.02
CA PRO A 139 -8.48 -9.47 11.14
C PRO A 139 -8.90 -10.06 9.78
N GLY A 140 -8.89 -11.38 9.70
CA GLY A 140 -9.12 -12.13 8.45
C GLY A 140 -7.84 -12.39 7.63
N GLY A 141 -6.68 -11.89 8.07
CA GLY A 141 -5.38 -12.13 7.43
C GLY A 141 -5.08 -11.21 6.25
N LEU A 142 -3.89 -11.41 5.69
CA LEU A 142 -3.37 -10.75 4.49
C LEU A 142 -3.57 -11.63 3.25
N ASN A 143 -3.40 -11.05 2.06
CA ASN A 143 -3.56 -11.76 0.79
C ASN A 143 -4.92 -12.48 0.70
N VAL A 144 -6.01 -11.73 0.86
CA VAL A 144 -7.37 -12.28 0.87
C VAL A 144 -8.15 -11.92 -0.39
N ASN A 145 -9.09 -12.79 -0.76
CA ASN A 145 -10.00 -12.53 -1.86
C ASN A 145 -10.90 -11.32 -1.57
N HIS A 146 -11.05 -10.46 -2.56
CA HIS A 146 -11.79 -9.22 -2.47
C HIS A 146 -12.49 -8.92 -3.81
N PRO A 147 -13.33 -9.86 -4.29
CA PRO A 147 -13.92 -9.80 -5.62
C PRO A 147 -14.69 -8.49 -5.81
N ASN A 148 -14.52 -7.88 -6.98
CA ASN A 148 -15.19 -6.67 -7.46
C ASN A 148 -15.05 -5.45 -6.54
N SER A 149 -13.96 -5.37 -5.77
CA SER A 149 -13.69 -4.23 -4.90
C SER A 149 -13.29 -2.99 -5.70
N LEU A 150 -14.09 -1.93 -5.61
CA LEU A 150 -13.79 -0.63 -6.23
C LEU A 150 -12.56 0.05 -5.62
N ASP A 151 -12.28 -0.22 -4.34
CA ASP A 151 -11.10 0.33 -3.65
C ASP A 151 -9.80 -0.29 -4.18
N ILE A 152 -9.81 -1.61 -4.43
CA ILE A 152 -8.66 -2.27 -5.08
C ILE A 152 -8.51 -1.80 -6.52
N ALA A 153 -9.60 -1.68 -7.27
CA ALA A 153 -9.52 -1.17 -8.64
C ALA A 153 -8.88 0.23 -8.69
N TRP A 154 -9.29 1.11 -7.78
CA TRP A 154 -8.71 2.45 -7.62
C TRP A 154 -7.22 2.43 -7.30
N MET A 155 -6.77 1.54 -6.40
CA MET A 155 -5.35 1.38 -6.08
C MET A 155 -4.56 0.78 -7.26
N GLN A 156 -5.13 -0.20 -7.97
CA GLN A 156 -4.48 -0.83 -9.14
C GLN A 156 -4.24 0.16 -10.27
N GLU A 157 -5.18 1.08 -10.52
CA GLU A 157 -5.03 2.16 -11.50
C GLU A 157 -3.91 3.14 -11.15
N ARG A 158 -3.52 3.21 -9.87
CA ARG A 158 -2.55 4.18 -9.35
C ARG A 158 -1.24 3.58 -8.88
N ALA A 159 -1.12 2.25 -8.85
CA ALA A 159 0.09 1.57 -8.42
C ALA A 159 1.11 1.45 -9.56
N SER A 160 0.65 1.13 -10.77
CA SER A 160 1.49 0.86 -11.94
C SER A 160 0.65 0.79 -13.22
N ALA A 161 1.31 0.61 -14.36
CA ALA A 161 0.68 0.31 -15.64
C ALA A 161 1.29 -0.95 -16.28
N PRO A 162 0.56 -1.63 -17.19
CA PRO A 162 1.09 -2.76 -17.92
C PRO A 162 2.38 -2.44 -18.70
N LEU A 163 3.26 -3.43 -18.81
CA LEU A 163 4.29 -3.46 -19.83
C LEU A 163 3.59 -3.64 -21.18
N ARG A 164 3.91 -2.79 -22.17
CA ARG A 164 3.31 -2.90 -23.51
C ARG A 164 3.78 -4.17 -24.21
#